data_AF-A0A8C9EUW9-F1
#
_entry.id   AF-A0A8C9EUW9-F1
#
_cell.length_a   1.000
_cell.length_b   1.000
_cell.length_c   1.000
_cell.angle_alpha   90.00
_cell.angle_beta   90.00
_cell.angle_gamma   90.00
#
_symmetry.space_group_name_H-M   'P 1'
#
loop_
_entity.id
_entity.type
_entity.pdbx_description
1 polymer ?
#
loop_
_entity_poly.entity_id
_entity_poly.type
_entity_poly.pdbx_seq_one_letter_code
_entity_poly.pdbx_strand_id
1 'polypeptide(L)'
;MNRNMDVLEGAIKEAAQQGARIIVTPEDGIYGWVFTRETVYPYLEDIPDPEVNWIPCTDPTRFGRAPVQERLSCMARNNSIYVVANIGDKKPCNSSDPKCPSDGRYQYNTDVVFDSEGKLVARYHKWKSHWPAGTK
;
A
#
# COMPACT_ATOMS: atom_id res chain seq x y z
N MET A 1 4.54 -8.16 8.05
CA MET A 1 4.87 -7.35 6.86
C MET A 1 6.37 -7.18 6.68
N ASN A 2 7.13 -6.71 7.68
CA ASN A 2 8.57 -6.41 7.51
C ASN A 2 9.43 -7.52 6.86
N ARG A 3 9.29 -8.80 7.26
CA ARG A 3 10.08 -9.89 6.64
C ARG A 3 9.94 -9.97 5.12
N ASN A 4 8.72 -9.80 4.60
CA ASN A 4 8.49 -9.79 3.16
C ASN A 4 9.06 -8.52 2.52
N MET A 5 8.90 -7.38 3.19
CA MET A 5 9.49 -6.12 2.73
C MET A 5 11.02 -6.17 2.68
N ASP A 6 11.68 -6.89 3.59
CA ASP A 6 13.14 -7.08 3.58
C ASP A 6 13.58 -7.79 2.29
N VAL A 7 12.81 -8.79 1.83
CA VAL A 7 13.06 -9.49 0.55
C VAL A 7 12.82 -8.58 -0.65
N LEU A 8 11.71 -7.83 -0.63
CA LEU A 8 11.39 -6.88 -1.71
C LEU A 8 12.45 -5.76 -1.81
N GLU A 9 12.96 -5.27 -0.68
CA GLU A 9 14.02 -4.26 -0.63
C GLU A 9 15.31 -4.74 -1.31
N GLY A 10 15.68 -6.01 -1.10
CA GLY A 10 16.79 -6.64 -1.83
C GLY A 10 16.59 -6.59 -3.34
N ALA A 11 15.43 -7.03 -3.82
CA ALA A 11 15.10 -7.01 -5.26
C ALA A 11 15.06 -5.59 -5.85
N ILE A 12 14.49 -4.62 -5.11
CA ILE A 12 14.45 -3.20 -5.52
C ILE A 12 15.86 -2.65 -5.66
N LYS A 13 16.74 -2.92 -4.69
CA LYS A 13 18.13 -2.47 -4.72
C LYS A 13 18.90 -3.09 -5.89
N GLU A 14 18.77 -4.39 -6.10
CA GLU A 14 19.42 -5.09 -7.23
C GLU A 14 18.93 -4.57 -8.59
N ALA A 15 17.62 -4.32 -8.74
CA ALA A 15 17.07 -3.76 -9.96
C ALA A 15 17.59 -2.35 -10.23
N ALA A 16 17.65 -1.50 -9.20
CA ALA A 16 18.19 -0.15 -9.32
C ALA A 16 19.70 -0.15 -9.69
N GLN A 17 20.49 -1.05 -9.11
CA GLN A 17 21.90 -1.24 -9.47
C GLN A 17 22.10 -1.64 -10.94
N GLN A 18 21.12 -2.33 -11.52
CA GLN A 18 21.09 -2.71 -12.94
C GLN A 18 20.49 -1.62 -13.85
N GLY A 19 20.16 -0.44 -13.30
CA GLY A 19 19.63 0.69 -14.06
C GLY A 19 18.14 0.61 -14.37
N ALA A 20 17.38 -0.25 -13.70
CA ALA A 20 15.92 -0.27 -13.84
C ALA A 20 15.31 1.06 -13.38
N ARG A 21 14.28 1.52 -14.10
CA ARG A 21 13.56 2.78 -13.79
C ARG A 21 12.29 2.57 -12.98
N ILE A 22 11.74 1.35 -13.04
CA ILE A 22 10.54 0.92 -12.34
C ILE A 22 10.68 -0.56 -12.00
N ILE A 23 10.15 -0.95 -10.84
CA ILE A 23 10.01 -2.35 -10.43
C ILE A 23 8.59 -2.57 -9.91
N VAL A 24 8.03 -3.73 -10.26
CA VAL A 24 6.68 -4.14 -9.85
C VAL A 24 6.79 -5.35 -8.93
N THR A 25 6.20 -5.24 -7.75
CA THR A 25 6.08 -6.36 -6.80
C THR A 25 4.70 -7.02 -6.91
N PRO A 26 4.56 -8.32 -6.58
CA PRO A 26 3.30 -9.04 -6.73
C PRO A 26 2.14 -8.52 -5.86
N GLU A 27 0.91 -8.84 -6.27
CA GLU A 27 -0.28 -8.75 -5.43
C GLU A 27 -0.09 -9.55 -4.13
N ASP A 28 -0.56 -9.00 -3.00
CA ASP A 28 -0.48 -9.62 -1.68
C ASP A 28 0.96 -10.02 -1.23
N GLY A 29 1.99 -9.50 -1.89
CA GLY A 29 3.40 -9.87 -1.62
C GLY A 29 3.91 -9.46 -0.23
N ILE A 30 3.21 -8.55 0.47
CA ILE A 30 3.61 -8.05 1.79
C ILE A 30 2.94 -8.78 2.94
N TYR A 31 1.69 -9.22 2.79
CA TYR A 31 0.89 -9.81 3.88
C TYR A 31 0.18 -11.14 3.54
N GLY A 32 0.18 -11.60 2.29
CA GLY A 32 -0.47 -12.85 1.85
C GLY A 32 -1.97 -12.69 1.57
N TRP A 33 -2.69 -13.79 1.35
CA TRP A 33 -4.08 -13.74 0.83
C TRP A 33 -5.14 -14.43 1.72
N VAL A 34 -4.75 -15.05 2.83
CA VAL A 34 -5.68 -15.82 3.68
C VAL A 34 -6.18 -14.98 4.85
N PHE A 35 -7.30 -14.27 4.65
CA PHE A 35 -7.87 -13.36 5.65
C PHE A 35 -9.40 -13.34 5.69
N THR A 36 -9.93 -12.86 6.82
CA THR A 36 -11.29 -12.32 6.98
C THR A 36 -11.21 -10.78 7.10
N ARG A 37 -12.36 -10.10 7.15
CA ARG A 37 -12.42 -8.65 7.34
C ARG A 37 -11.82 -8.17 8.67
N GLU A 38 -11.79 -9.02 9.68
CA GLU A 38 -11.25 -8.72 11.01
C GLU A 38 -9.76 -9.03 11.06
N THR A 39 -9.34 -10.17 10.51
CA THR A 39 -7.94 -10.61 10.61
C THR A 39 -7.00 -9.83 9.70
N VAL A 40 -7.50 -9.25 8.61
CA VAL A 40 -6.69 -8.34 7.75
C VAL A 40 -6.52 -6.95 8.35
N TYR A 41 -7.44 -6.50 9.23
CA TYR A 41 -7.48 -5.12 9.73
C TYR A 41 -6.14 -4.58 10.30
N PRO A 42 -5.35 -5.37 11.07
CA PRO A 42 -4.05 -4.90 11.58
C PRO A 42 -3.00 -4.62 10.49
N TYR A 43 -3.22 -5.10 9.26
CA TYR A 43 -2.32 -4.93 8.11
C TYR A 43 -2.69 -3.73 7.23
N LEU A 44 -3.83 -3.08 7.50
CA LEU A 44 -4.35 -1.99 6.67
C LEU A 44 -3.89 -0.62 7.16
N GLU A 45 -3.56 0.25 6.22
CA GLU A 45 -3.25 1.67 6.45
C GLU A 45 -4.28 2.56 5.75
N ASP A 46 -4.45 3.80 6.22
CA ASP A 46 -5.24 4.79 5.48
C ASP A 46 -4.33 5.43 4.42
N ILE A 47 -4.53 5.05 3.16
CA ILE A 47 -3.71 5.52 2.03
C ILE A 47 -4.39 6.76 1.44
N PRO A 48 -3.79 7.96 1.47
CA PRO A 48 -4.45 9.17 0.99
C PRO A 48 -4.53 9.19 -0.55
N ASP A 49 -5.27 10.16 -1.07
CA ASP A 49 -5.27 10.41 -2.51
C ASP A 49 -3.92 10.99 -2.97
N PRO A 50 -3.31 10.55 -4.08
CA PRO A 50 -2.04 11.10 -4.56
C PRO A 50 -2.03 12.63 -4.77
N GLU A 51 -3.19 13.26 -4.99
CA GLU A 51 -3.31 14.72 -5.11
C GLU A 51 -2.84 15.48 -3.87
N VAL A 52 -2.73 14.83 -2.70
CA VAL A 52 -2.20 15.47 -1.49
C VAL A 52 -0.71 15.82 -1.56
N ASN A 53 -0.01 15.38 -2.62
CA ASN A 53 1.41 15.63 -2.86
C ASN A 53 2.27 15.27 -1.64
N TRP A 54 2.39 13.98 -1.36
CA TRP A 54 3.04 13.48 -0.15
C TRP A 54 4.22 12.55 -0.47
N ILE A 55 5.32 12.77 0.23
CA ILE A 55 6.49 11.89 0.27
C ILE A 55 6.59 11.33 1.69
N PRO A 56 6.07 10.11 1.93
CA PRO A 56 6.09 9.51 3.26
C PRO A 56 7.48 9.43 3.89
N CYS A 57 8.53 9.18 3.10
CA CYS A 57 9.90 9.05 3.60
C CYS A 57 10.45 10.34 4.23
N THR A 58 9.97 11.53 3.81
CA THR A 58 10.43 12.81 4.34
C THR A 58 9.45 13.46 5.31
N ASP A 59 8.18 13.04 5.28
CA ASP A 59 7.11 13.59 6.11
C ASP A 59 6.20 12.46 6.65
N PRO A 60 6.74 11.53 7.45
CA PRO A 60 6.04 10.29 7.81
C PRO A 60 4.86 10.49 8.76
N THR A 61 4.75 11.64 9.42
CA THR A 61 3.74 11.90 10.46
C THR A 61 2.51 12.66 9.94
N ARG A 62 2.53 13.17 8.69
CA ARG A 62 1.48 14.01 8.11
C ARG A 62 0.07 13.42 8.18
N PHE A 63 -0.06 12.12 7.95
CA PHE A 63 -1.34 11.40 7.94
C PHE A 63 -1.45 10.37 9.08
N GLY A 64 -0.64 10.53 10.13
CA GLY A 64 -0.54 9.56 11.21
C GLY A 64 0.34 8.36 10.86
N ARG A 65 0.21 7.28 11.63
CA ARG A 65 1.10 6.12 11.55
C ARG A 65 0.85 5.31 10.27
N ALA A 66 1.77 5.40 9.31
CA ALA A 66 1.74 4.68 8.03
C ALA A 66 3.10 4.03 7.68
N PRO A 67 3.60 3.09 8.52
CA PRO A 67 4.96 2.54 8.39
C PRO A 67 5.22 1.78 7.07
N VAL A 68 4.21 1.16 6.45
CA VAL A 68 4.37 0.46 5.18
C VAL A 68 4.54 1.47 4.04
N GLN A 69 3.70 2.51 4.00
CA GLN A 69 3.84 3.61 3.03
C GLN A 69 5.17 4.36 3.19
N GLU A 70 5.58 4.65 4.44
CA GLU A 70 6.88 5.23 4.76
C GLU A 70 8.02 4.40 4.20
N ARG A 71 8.02 3.10 4.49
CA ARG A 71 9.12 2.22 4.09
C ARG A 71 9.19 2.04 2.57
N LEU A 72 8.06 1.88 1.87
CA LEU A 72 8.02 1.80 0.40
C LEU A 72 8.50 3.10 -0.26
N SER A 73 8.06 4.25 0.27
CA SER A 73 8.54 5.57 -0.16
C SER A 73 10.06 5.71 -0.01
N CYS A 74 10.62 5.26 1.12
CA CYS A 74 12.07 5.28 1.34
C CYS A 74 12.81 4.30 0.42
N MET A 75 12.27 3.10 0.16
CA MET A 75 12.87 2.18 -0.81
C MET A 75 12.96 2.82 -2.21
N ALA A 76 11.90 3.47 -2.65
CA ALA A 76 11.87 4.16 -3.94
C ALA A 76 12.87 5.32 -4.00
N ARG A 77 12.84 6.21 -3.00
CA ARG A 77 13.73 7.37 -2.89
C ARG A 77 15.21 6.99 -2.80
N ASN A 78 15.55 6.07 -1.89
CA ASN A 78 16.95 5.70 -1.62
C ASN A 78 17.61 5.00 -2.80
N ASN A 79 16.82 4.35 -3.65
CA ASN A 79 17.30 3.66 -4.85
C ASN A 79 16.99 4.42 -6.14
N SER A 80 16.38 5.62 -6.06
CA SER A 80 16.02 6.47 -7.20
C SER A 80 15.25 5.71 -8.31
N ILE A 81 14.30 4.87 -7.90
CA ILE A 81 13.53 3.97 -8.77
C ILE A 81 12.04 4.06 -8.45
N TYR A 82 11.17 3.92 -9.45
CA TYR A 82 9.74 3.78 -9.21
C TYR A 82 9.44 2.41 -8.59
N VAL A 83 8.65 2.39 -7.53
CA VAL A 83 8.23 1.15 -6.86
C VAL A 83 6.71 1.02 -6.96
N VAL A 84 6.25 -0.04 -7.61
CA VAL A 84 4.84 -0.44 -7.64
C VAL A 84 4.65 -1.59 -6.66
N ALA A 85 3.75 -1.41 -5.69
CA ALA A 85 3.46 -2.41 -4.67
C ALA A 85 1.97 -2.54 -4.41
N ASN A 86 1.56 -3.70 -3.92
CA ASN A 86 0.19 -3.96 -3.50
C ASN A 86 0.11 -4.02 -1.97
N ILE A 87 -0.75 -3.18 -1.40
CA ILE A 87 -0.99 -3.11 0.04
C ILE A 87 -2.50 -3.00 0.36
N GLY A 88 -2.85 -3.04 1.64
CA GLY A 88 -4.22 -2.94 2.09
C GLY A 88 -4.58 -1.53 2.52
N ASP A 89 -5.65 -0.98 1.96
CA ASP A 89 -6.21 0.32 2.34
C ASP A 89 -7.43 0.15 3.26
N LYS A 90 -7.57 1.03 4.25
CA LYS A 90 -8.80 1.20 5.03
C LYS A 90 -9.31 2.62 4.91
N LYS A 91 -10.64 2.74 4.80
CA LYS A 91 -11.33 4.04 4.82
C LYS A 91 -12.42 4.02 5.88
N PRO A 92 -12.25 4.71 7.01
CA PRO A 92 -13.30 4.85 8.00
C PRO A 92 -14.55 5.48 7.37
N CYS A 93 -15.73 4.99 7.76
CA CYS A 93 -17.00 5.54 7.33
C CYS A 93 -17.98 5.52 8.51
N ASN A 94 -19.10 6.22 8.37
CA ASN A 94 -20.13 6.29 9.41
C ASN A 94 -21.53 6.08 8.82
N SER A 95 -22.55 6.08 9.67
CA SER A 95 -23.95 5.83 9.28
C SER A 95 -24.54 6.88 8.34
N SER A 96 -23.87 8.02 8.12
CA SER A 96 -24.27 9.00 7.10
C SER A 96 -23.97 8.51 5.69
N ASP A 97 -23.03 7.58 5.54
CA ASP A 97 -22.77 6.89 4.28
C ASP A 97 -23.63 5.61 4.22
N PRO A 98 -24.65 5.56 3.34
CA PRO A 98 -25.56 4.42 3.25
C PRO A 98 -24.89 3.13 2.75
N LYS A 99 -23.67 3.22 2.18
CA LYS A 99 -22.90 2.06 1.72
C LYS A 99 -21.85 1.60 2.74
N CYS A 100 -21.70 2.32 3.86
CA CYS A 100 -20.72 1.99 4.87
C CYS A 100 -21.00 0.58 5.42
N PRO A 101 -20.02 -0.33 5.40
CA PRO A 101 -20.19 -1.65 6.00
C PRO A 101 -20.56 -1.54 7.49
N SER A 102 -21.27 -2.53 8.02
CA SER A 102 -21.72 -2.57 9.43
C SER A 102 -20.58 -2.49 10.45
N ASP A 103 -19.36 -2.79 10.00
CA ASP A 103 -18.15 -2.78 10.80
C ASP A 103 -17.40 -1.42 10.73
N GLY A 104 -17.98 -0.41 10.07
CA GLY A 104 -17.57 1.00 10.14
C GLY A 104 -16.40 1.40 9.25
N ARG A 105 -15.99 0.55 8.30
CA ARG A 105 -14.88 0.84 7.38
C ARG A 105 -14.98 0.12 6.06
N TYR A 106 -14.52 0.77 5.00
CA TYR A 106 -14.14 0.09 3.78
C TYR A 106 -12.74 -0.49 3.90
N GLN A 107 -12.51 -1.59 3.19
CA GLN A 107 -11.22 -2.28 3.12
C GLN A 107 -10.98 -2.64 1.67
N TYR A 108 -9.81 -2.27 1.12
CA TYR A 108 -9.50 -2.45 -0.29
C TYR A 108 -8.13 -3.10 -0.48
N ASN A 109 -8.06 -4.08 -1.39
CA ASN A 109 -6.80 -4.46 -2.03
C ASN A 109 -6.38 -3.29 -2.93
N THR A 110 -5.16 -2.80 -2.73
CA THR A 110 -4.76 -1.49 -3.23
C THR A 110 -3.36 -1.51 -3.82
N ASP A 111 -3.25 -1.22 -5.11
CA ASP A 111 -1.96 -0.92 -5.71
C ASP A 111 -1.57 0.52 -5.40
N VAL A 112 -0.30 0.73 -5.04
CA VAL A 112 0.31 2.04 -4.82
C VAL A 112 1.58 2.17 -5.66
N VAL A 113 1.85 3.39 -6.12
CA VAL A 113 3.08 3.70 -6.85
C VAL A 113 3.80 4.85 -6.16
N PHE A 114 5.07 4.61 -5.84
CA PHE A 114 6.00 5.64 -5.41
C PHE A 114 6.97 5.97 -6.54
N ASP A 115 7.16 7.26 -6.82
CA ASP A 115 8.16 7.70 -7.79
C ASP A 115 9.59 7.61 -7.23
N SER A 116 10.58 7.93 -8.08
CA SER A 116 12.00 7.90 -7.70
C SER A 116 12.40 8.89 -6.61
N GLU A 117 11.56 9.87 -6.25
CA GLU A 117 11.77 10.77 -5.11
C GLU A 117 11.09 10.28 -3.83
N GLY A 118 10.32 9.19 -3.94
CA GLY A 118 9.51 8.60 -2.88
C GLY A 118 8.10 9.17 -2.78
N LYS A 119 7.64 9.98 -3.75
CA LYS A 119 6.29 10.57 -3.71
C LYS A 119 5.24 9.54 -4.07
N LEU A 120 4.13 9.51 -3.33
CA LEU A 120 2.95 8.75 -3.72
C LEU A 120 2.33 9.39 -4.97
N VAL A 121 2.38 8.69 -6.11
CA VAL A 121 1.91 9.20 -7.40
C VAL A 121 0.68 8.47 -7.95
N ALA A 122 0.38 7.28 -7.44
CA ALA A 122 -0.85 6.57 -7.80
C ALA A 122 -1.35 5.71 -6.64
N ARG A 123 -2.68 5.57 -6.56
CA ARG A 123 -3.41 4.64 -5.70
C ARG A 123 -4.56 4.05 -6.51
N TYR A 124 -4.68 2.73 -6.56
CA TYR A 124 -5.74 2.04 -7.26
C TYR A 124 -6.38 0.97 -6.38
N HIS A 125 -7.69 1.07 -6.16
CA HIS A 125 -8.47 0.02 -5.49
C HIS A 125 -8.93 -1.02 -6.51
N LYS A 126 -8.64 -2.30 -6.26
CA LYS A 126 -9.04 -3.40 -7.14
C LYS A 126 -10.57 -3.40 -7.37
N TRP A 127 -11.00 -3.19 -8.61
CA TRP A 127 -12.42 -3.12 -8.97
C TRP A 127 -13.15 -4.48 -8.91
N LYS A 128 -12.50 -5.56 -9.35
CA LYS A 128 -13.07 -6.92 -9.36
C LYS A 128 -12.32 -7.82 -8.38
N SER A 129 -12.98 -8.21 -7.30
CA SER A 129 -12.49 -9.25 -6.41
C SER A 129 -12.70 -10.63 -7.05
N HIS A 130 -11.67 -11.47 -7.04
CA HIS A 130 -11.72 -12.85 -7.56
C HIS A 130 -12.50 -13.79 -6.63
N TRP A 131 -12.65 -13.41 -5.35
CA TRP A 131 -13.40 -14.14 -4.33
C TRP A 131 -14.68 -13.39 -3.94
N PRO A 132 -15.79 -14.05 -3.56
CA PRO A 132 -16.95 -13.37 -3.01
C PRO A 132 -16.52 -12.58 -1.78
N ALA A 133 -16.79 -11.27 -1.78
CA ALA A 133 -16.73 -10.45 -0.58
C ALA A 133 -17.79 -10.97 0.41
N GLY A 134 -17.43 -11.93 1.27
CA GLY A 134 -18.38 -12.50 2.25
C GLY A 134 -18.23 -13.97 2.63
N THR A 135 -17.22 -14.72 2.15
CA THR A 135 -16.96 -16.09 2.63
C THR A 135 -15.63 -16.20 3.35
N LYS A 136 -15.55 -15.53 4.51
CA LYS A 136 -15.25 -16.07 5.84
C LYS A 136 -15.28 -14.96 6.89
#